data_AF-A0A9D8N5J1-F1
#
_entry.id   AF-A0A9D8N5J1-F1
#
_cell.length_a   1.000
_cell.length_b   1.000
_cell.length_c   1.000
_cell.angle_alpha   90.00
_cell.angle_beta   90.00
_cell.angle_gamma   90.00
#
_symmetry.space_group_name_H-M   'P 1'
#
loop_
_entity.id
_entity.type
_entity.pdbx_description
1 polymer ?
#
loop_
_entity_poly.entity_id
_entity_poly.type
_entity_poly.pdbx_seq_one_letter_code
_entity_poly.pdbx_strand_id
1 'polypeptide(L)'
;MIGNNIKHYRMEKGYTQKDLADLLHVTAQAVSRWENGDVEPSIGTINEMVKIFEITTDELINGPSAKLAPEKIVEKEYVVKDTKPVLAVCEQCNKLIYDGNNIVRITHSYRGGSTQKIICKTCDSDNKAKALKAATAYGIEQRKRSFVWSGIISGVLLAVSLIVTLSMGLDIGITIATAVISVLAFPFVSCLFLRNNFVGEMVMEVASWGVVKFPGVLFSFDLGGIAWLIAIKLLFWVIGFTIGLAAIALALTLGLIVSPFVYPYALKKSFSNPELTDRF
;
A
#
# COMPACT_ATOMS: atom_id res chain seq x y z
N MET A 1 57.47 36.67 -13.11
CA MET A 1 57.64 36.61 -14.58
C MET A 1 57.01 37.79 -15.32
N ILE A 2 55.99 38.45 -14.76
CA ILE A 2 55.32 39.61 -15.39
C ILE A 2 56.18 40.89 -15.49
N GLY A 3 57.15 41.08 -14.58
CA GLY A 3 57.97 42.31 -14.50
C GLY A 3 58.73 42.68 -15.77
N ASN A 4 59.29 41.68 -16.46
CA ASN A 4 59.96 41.89 -17.75
C ASN A 4 58.99 42.32 -18.85
N ASN A 5 57.76 41.81 -18.83
CA ASN A 5 56.71 42.17 -19.79
C ASN A 5 56.23 43.61 -19.52
N ILE A 6 56.03 43.99 -18.26
CA ILE A 6 55.69 45.37 -17.86
C ILE A 6 56.75 46.34 -18.39
N LYS A 7 58.04 46.03 -18.17
CA LYS A 7 59.15 46.84 -18.68
C LYS A 7 59.16 46.92 -20.20
N HIS A 8 58.92 45.80 -20.88
CA HIS A 8 58.86 45.72 -22.33
C HIS A 8 57.78 46.64 -22.91
N TYR A 9 56.53 46.48 -22.47
CA TYR A 9 55.40 47.29 -22.95
C TYR A 9 55.49 48.76 -22.54
N ARG A 10 56.04 49.06 -21.34
CA ARG A 10 56.33 50.44 -20.93
C ARG A 10 57.31 51.10 -21.91
N MET A 11 58.40 50.41 -22.26
CA MET A 11 59.40 50.93 -23.18
C MET A 11 58.88 51.03 -24.62
N GLU A 12 58.04 50.09 -25.06
CA GLU A 12 57.40 50.13 -26.38
C GLU A 12 56.49 51.36 -26.54
N LYS A 13 55.75 51.73 -25.49
CA LYS A 13 54.94 52.96 -25.46
C LYS A 13 55.76 54.23 -25.17
N GLY A 14 57.07 54.13 -24.94
CA GLY A 14 57.96 55.27 -24.72
C GLY A 14 57.87 55.91 -23.33
N TYR A 15 57.28 55.24 -22.34
CA TYR A 15 57.11 55.79 -20.99
C TYR A 15 58.35 55.57 -20.13
N THR A 16 58.70 56.54 -19.28
CA THR A 16 59.64 56.32 -18.16
C THR A 16 58.94 55.61 -16.99
N GLN A 17 59.70 55.07 -16.02
CA GLN A 17 59.11 54.48 -14.81
C GLN A 17 58.25 55.49 -14.02
N LYS A 18 58.60 56.79 -14.10
CA LYS A 18 57.82 57.86 -13.50
C LYS A 18 56.52 58.10 -14.27
N ASP A 19 56.56 58.14 -15.59
CA ASP A 19 55.37 58.37 -16.41
C ASP A 19 54.32 57.26 -16.22
N LEU A 20 54.77 56.00 -16.16
CA LEU A 20 53.86 54.88 -15.88
C LEU A 20 53.29 54.95 -14.46
N ALA A 21 54.08 55.41 -13.49
CA ALA A 21 53.62 55.57 -12.12
C ALA A 21 52.57 56.68 -12.00
N ASP A 22 52.76 57.78 -12.72
CA ASP A 22 51.80 58.89 -12.78
C ASP A 22 50.48 58.46 -13.43
N LEU A 23 50.53 57.66 -14.51
CA LEU A 23 49.35 57.11 -15.20
C LEU A 23 48.55 56.10 -14.35
N LEU A 24 49.24 55.35 -13.48
CA LEU A 24 48.63 54.35 -12.60
C LEU A 24 48.34 54.90 -11.19
N HIS A 25 48.61 56.18 -10.95
CA HIS A 25 48.50 56.82 -9.63
C HIS A 25 49.24 56.09 -8.50
N VAL A 26 50.45 55.60 -8.79
CA VAL A 26 51.35 54.92 -7.84
C VAL A 26 52.71 55.61 -7.76
N THR A 27 53.59 55.14 -6.87
CA THR A 27 54.95 55.67 -6.80
C THR A 27 55.86 55.02 -7.85
N ALA A 28 56.84 55.77 -8.37
CA ALA A 28 57.86 55.22 -9.28
C ALA A 28 58.63 54.03 -8.67
N GLN A 29 58.74 54.00 -7.34
CA GLN A 29 59.33 52.88 -6.61
C GLN A 29 58.47 51.60 -6.72
N ALA A 30 57.13 51.71 -6.74
CA ALA A 30 56.26 50.57 -6.96
C ALA A 30 56.46 49.97 -8.36
N VAL A 31 56.52 50.82 -9.40
CA VAL A 31 56.81 50.40 -10.78
C VAL A 31 58.17 49.72 -10.88
N SER A 32 59.20 50.30 -10.27
CA SER A 32 60.55 49.71 -10.23
C SER A 32 60.55 48.30 -9.60
N ARG A 33 59.85 48.13 -8.47
CA ARG A 33 59.72 46.83 -7.79
C ARG A 33 58.94 45.81 -8.61
N TRP A 34 57.94 46.23 -9.38
CA TRP A 34 57.22 45.34 -10.30
C TRP A 34 58.11 44.88 -11.45
N GLU A 35 58.88 45.80 -12.05
CA GLU A 35 59.78 45.47 -13.16
C GLU A 35 60.93 44.55 -12.73
N ASN A 36 61.44 44.71 -11.51
CA ASN A 36 62.46 43.85 -10.94
C ASN A 36 61.92 42.51 -10.41
N GLY A 37 60.59 42.38 -10.31
CA GLY A 37 59.92 41.18 -9.78
C GLY A 37 59.95 41.05 -8.25
N ASP A 38 60.27 42.12 -7.53
CA ASP A 38 60.28 42.14 -6.07
C ASP A 38 58.87 42.09 -5.46
N VAL A 39 57.89 42.64 -6.18
CA VAL A 39 56.47 42.68 -5.80
C VAL A 39 55.65 42.47 -7.05
N GLU A 40 54.49 41.83 -6.94
CA GLU A 40 53.54 41.73 -8.04
C GLU A 40 52.50 42.86 -7.98
N PRO A 41 52.12 43.44 -9.13
CA PRO A 41 51.03 44.41 -9.17
C PRO A 41 49.70 43.75 -8.82
N SER A 42 48.77 44.52 -8.24
CA SER A 42 47.42 44.02 -7.95
C SER A 42 46.64 43.75 -9.23
N ILE A 43 45.61 42.90 -9.17
CA ILE A 43 44.72 42.63 -10.31
C ILE A 43 44.10 43.93 -10.87
N GLY A 44 43.76 44.89 -9.99
CA GLY A 44 43.27 46.20 -10.41
C GLY A 44 44.30 46.97 -11.24
N THR A 45 45.55 47.01 -10.77
CA THR A 45 46.67 47.64 -11.47
C THR A 45 46.99 46.94 -12.80
N ILE A 46 46.91 45.62 -12.86
CA ILE A 46 47.08 44.83 -14.09
C ILE A 46 46.03 45.24 -15.12
N ASN A 47 44.75 45.35 -14.71
CA ASN A 47 43.69 45.77 -15.62
C ASN A 47 43.86 47.20 -16.15
N GLU A 48 44.45 48.09 -15.37
CA GLU A 48 44.78 49.45 -15.82
C GLU A 48 45.99 49.47 -16.76
N MET A 49 47.05 48.72 -16.44
CA MET A 49 48.23 48.56 -17.29
C MET A 49 47.86 48.02 -18.67
N VAL A 50 47.02 46.99 -18.73
CA VAL A 50 46.56 46.38 -19.98
C VAL A 50 45.83 47.39 -20.87
N LYS A 51 45.06 48.31 -20.28
CA LYS A 51 44.42 49.43 -21.01
C LYS A 51 45.43 50.48 -21.48
N ILE A 52 46.40 50.86 -20.63
CA ILE A 52 47.44 51.85 -20.97
C ILE A 52 48.35 51.34 -22.09
N PHE A 53 48.69 50.05 -22.06
CA PHE A 53 49.54 49.41 -23.04
C PHE A 53 48.77 48.97 -24.30
N GLU A 54 47.44 48.99 -24.28
CA GLU A 54 46.55 48.54 -25.37
C GLU A 54 46.79 47.08 -25.78
N ILE A 55 46.99 46.23 -24.77
CA ILE A 55 47.20 44.78 -24.92
C ILE A 55 46.07 44.01 -24.23
N THR A 56 46.13 42.69 -24.21
CA THR A 56 45.29 41.84 -23.36
C THR A 56 45.99 41.47 -22.06
N THR A 57 45.22 41.07 -21.05
CA THR A 57 45.79 40.58 -19.78
C THR A 57 46.68 39.35 -20.00
N ASP A 58 46.32 38.51 -20.97
CA ASP A 58 47.11 37.33 -21.34
C ASP A 58 48.46 37.72 -21.96
N GLU A 59 48.49 38.75 -22.82
CA GLU A 59 49.73 39.31 -23.37
C GLU A 59 50.64 39.90 -22.29
N LEU A 60 50.07 40.59 -21.29
CA LEU A 60 50.87 41.14 -20.19
C LEU A 60 51.49 40.02 -19.33
N ILE A 61 50.74 38.94 -19.07
CA ILE A 61 51.17 37.83 -18.21
C ILE A 61 52.11 36.86 -18.94
N ASN A 62 51.74 36.44 -20.15
CA ASN A 62 52.43 35.40 -20.93
C ASN A 62 53.46 35.95 -21.93
N GLY A 63 53.44 37.26 -22.19
CA GLY A 63 54.40 37.96 -23.04
C GLY A 63 53.93 38.17 -24.49
N PRO A 64 54.72 38.90 -25.30
CA PRO A 64 54.31 39.38 -26.63
C PRO A 64 54.08 38.29 -27.69
N SER A 65 54.43 37.02 -27.42
CA SER A 65 54.06 35.89 -28.28
C SER A 65 52.62 35.43 -28.09
N ALA A 66 51.90 35.94 -27.08
CA ALA A 66 50.51 35.59 -26.77
C ALA A 66 49.50 36.52 -27.46
N LYS A 67 49.78 36.97 -28.69
CA LYS A 67 48.74 37.56 -29.56
C LYS A 67 47.70 36.48 -29.84
N LEU A 68 46.65 36.43 -29.01
CA LEU A 68 45.53 35.53 -29.17
C LEU A 68 44.86 35.84 -30.52
N ALA A 69 44.99 34.91 -31.47
CA ALA A 69 44.09 34.87 -32.62
C ALA A 69 42.64 34.84 -32.10
N PRO A 70 41.69 35.53 -32.74
CA PRO A 70 40.33 35.65 -32.23
C PRO A 70 39.77 34.26 -31.94
N GLU A 71 39.42 34.02 -30.67
CA GLU A 71 38.90 32.75 -30.20
C GLU A 71 37.62 32.45 -30.98
N LYS A 72 37.65 31.40 -31.81
CA LYS A 72 36.48 30.93 -32.54
C LYS A 72 35.45 30.48 -31.51
N ILE A 73 34.35 31.22 -31.38
CA ILE A 73 33.16 30.78 -30.67
C ILE A 73 32.65 29.53 -31.40
N VAL A 74 33.02 28.34 -30.91
CA VAL A 74 32.44 27.09 -31.38
C VAL A 74 31.06 27.01 -30.75
N GLU A 75 30.05 27.41 -31.51
CA GLU A 75 28.64 27.19 -31.18
C GLU A 75 28.42 25.68 -31.05
N LYS A 76 28.50 25.17 -29.82
CA LYS A 76 28.19 23.77 -29.54
C LYS A 76 26.69 23.59 -29.73
N GLU A 77 26.31 23.03 -30.87
CA GLU A 77 24.95 22.62 -31.16
C GLU A 77 24.52 21.56 -30.12
N TYR A 78 23.78 21.99 -29.10
CA TYR A 78 23.18 21.09 -28.13
C TYR A 78 22.04 20.35 -28.81
N VAL A 79 22.31 19.12 -29.27
CA VAL A 79 21.26 18.20 -29.70
C VAL A 79 20.42 17.83 -28.48
N VAL A 80 19.28 18.51 -28.32
CA VAL A 80 18.26 18.15 -27.34
C VAL A 80 17.71 16.80 -27.77
N LYS A 81 18.17 15.72 -27.14
CA LYS A 81 17.58 14.40 -27.35
C LYS A 81 16.14 14.45 -26.87
N ASP A 82 15.20 14.17 -27.76
CA ASP A 82 13.80 13.91 -27.43
C ASP A 82 13.72 12.74 -26.44
N THR A 83 13.76 13.07 -25.15
CA THR A 83 13.61 12.11 -24.07
C THR A 83 12.14 12.05 -23.71
N LYS A 84 11.57 10.84 -23.74
CA LYS A 84 10.17 10.65 -23.33
C LYS A 84 10.01 11.15 -21.89
N PRO A 85 9.01 12.01 -21.61
CA PRO A 85 8.80 12.50 -20.25
C PRO A 85 8.43 11.33 -19.34
N VAL A 86 8.97 11.33 -18.13
CA VAL A 86 8.55 10.40 -17.07
C VAL A 86 7.19 10.86 -16.56
N LEU A 87 6.17 10.02 -16.68
CA LEU A 87 4.81 10.35 -16.24
C LEU A 87 4.58 9.97 -14.78
N ALA A 88 5.18 8.88 -14.30
CA ALA A 88 5.04 8.40 -12.93
C ALA A 88 6.18 7.45 -12.52
N VAL A 89 6.29 7.18 -11.22
CA VAL A 89 7.12 6.11 -10.64
C VAL A 89 6.19 5.08 -10.01
N CYS A 90 6.39 3.80 -10.30
CA CYS A 90 5.65 2.73 -9.61
C CYS A 90 6.10 2.63 -8.16
N GLU A 91 5.19 2.81 -7.20
CA GLU A 91 5.50 2.74 -5.76
C GLU A 91 5.88 1.33 -5.27
N GLN A 92 5.66 0.29 -6.06
CA GLN A 92 5.94 -1.10 -5.68
C GLN A 92 7.31 -1.60 -6.16
N CYS A 93 7.74 -1.23 -7.37
CA CYS A 93 8.99 -1.70 -7.95
C CYS A 93 9.98 -0.57 -8.26
N ASN A 94 9.62 0.68 -7.96
CA ASN A 94 10.40 1.90 -8.18
C ASN A 94 10.82 2.11 -9.65
N LYS A 95 10.13 1.49 -10.60
CA LYS A 95 10.37 1.69 -12.04
C LYS A 95 9.65 2.93 -12.56
N LEU A 96 10.33 3.65 -13.45
CA LEU A 96 9.79 4.79 -14.19
C LEU A 96 8.74 4.31 -15.20
N ILE A 97 7.63 5.05 -15.31
CA ILE A 97 6.54 4.80 -16.26
C ILE A 97 6.49 5.96 -17.25
N TYR A 98 6.70 5.65 -18.53
CA TYR A 98 6.70 6.63 -19.63
C TYR A 98 5.38 6.66 -20.41
N ASP A 99 4.54 5.63 -20.27
CA ASP A 99 3.27 5.48 -21.00
C ASP A 99 2.11 5.48 -20.01
N GLY A 100 1.13 6.35 -20.24
CA GLY A 100 -0.08 6.47 -19.43
C GLY A 100 -0.88 5.18 -19.34
N ASN A 101 -0.85 4.33 -20.37
CA ASN A 101 -1.56 3.04 -20.38
C ASN A 101 -1.00 2.01 -19.38
N ASN A 102 0.22 2.23 -18.90
CA ASN A 102 0.86 1.37 -17.92
C ASN A 102 0.66 1.84 -16.47
N ILE A 103 -0.03 2.98 -16.27
CA ILE A 103 -0.31 3.55 -14.96
C ILE A 103 -1.62 2.96 -14.42
N VAL A 104 -1.55 2.32 -13.27
CA VAL A 104 -2.71 1.85 -12.52
C VAL A 104 -2.79 2.66 -11.21
N ARG A 105 -3.94 3.31 -11.00
CA ARG A 105 -4.20 4.07 -9.78
C ARG A 105 -5.12 3.27 -8.87
N ILE A 106 -4.65 2.96 -7.67
CA ILE A 106 -5.42 2.26 -6.63
C ILE A 106 -5.83 3.30 -5.59
N THR A 107 -7.13 3.38 -5.31
CA THR A 107 -7.66 4.29 -4.29
C THR A 107 -8.06 3.50 -3.05
N HIS A 108 -7.56 3.91 -1.89
CA HIS A 108 -7.94 3.35 -0.60
C HIS A 108 -8.72 4.38 0.20
N SER A 109 -10.00 4.10 0.45
CA SER A 109 -10.89 4.97 1.23
C SER A 109 -10.92 4.53 2.69
N TYR A 110 -10.92 5.48 3.62
CA TYR A 110 -11.05 5.25 5.04
C TYR A 110 -11.93 6.33 5.69
N ARG A 111 -12.32 6.13 6.95
CA ARG A 111 -13.15 7.09 7.67
C ARG A 111 -12.37 8.39 7.86
N GLY A 112 -12.69 9.42 7.07
CA GLY A 112 -12.03 10.72 7.11
C GLY A 112 -11.14 11.07 5.91
N GLY A 113 -11.02 10.21 4.88
CA GLY A 113 -10.26 10.55 3.68
C GLY A 113 -10.03 9.39 2.70
N SER A 114 -9.21 9.65 1.67
CA SER A 114 -8.73 8.63 0.74
C SER A 114 -7.26 8.85 0.39
N THR A 115 -6.53 7.76 0.13
CA THR A 115 -5.16 7.81 -0.42
C THR A 115 -5.15 7.21 -1.81
N GLN A 116 -4.33 7.76 -2.71
CA GLN A 116 -4.08 7.21 -4.03
C GLN A 116 -2.67 6.64 -4.11
N LYS A 117 -2.58 5.41 -4.62
CA LYS A 117 -1.33 4.69 -4.86
C LYS A 117 -1.16 4.46 -6.35
N ILE A 118 0.01 4.76 -6.89
CA ILE A 118 0.33 4.53 -8.30
C ILE A 118 1.24 3.31 -8.44
N ILE A 119 0.80 2.32 -9.24
CA ILE A 119 1.59 1.15 -9.60
C ILE A 119 1.62 0.95 -11.12
N CYS A 120 2.62 0.21 -11.60
CA CYS A 120 2.66 -0.20 -12.99
C CYS A 120 1.74 -1.40 -13.25
N LYS A 121 1.25 -1.52 -14.49
CA LYS A 121 0.37 -2.60 -14.95
C LYS A 121 0.91 -4.01 -14.64
N THR A 122 2.22 -4.21 -14.75
CA THR A 122 2.87 -5.49 -14.40
C THR A 122 2.78 -5.81 -12.91
N CYS A 123 3.00 -4.82 -12.03
CA CYS A 123 2.82 -5.02 -10.59
C CYS A 123 1.36 -5.27 -10.22
N ASP A 124 0.41 -4.61 -10.90
CA ASP A 124 -1.02 -4.88 -10.71
C ASP A 124 -1.37 -6.33 -11.10
N SER A 125 -0.92 -6.80 -12.26
CA SER A 125 -1.14 -8.20 -12.67
C SER A 125 -0.48 -9.20 -11.73
N ASP A 126 0.73 -8.91 -11.24
CA ASP A 126 1.42 -9.78 -10.28
C ASP A 126 0.68 -9.85 -8.95
N ASN A 127 0.17 -8.72 -8.46
CA ASN A 127 -0.62 -8.66 -7.23
C ASN A 127 -1.93 -9.43 -7.38
N LYS A 128 -2.64 -9.27 -8.50
CA LYS A 128 -3.84 -10.04 -8.82
C LYS A 128 -3.57 -11.54 -8.92
N ALA A 129 -2.47 -11.93 -9.57
CA ALA A 129 -2.07 -13.34 -9.66
C ALA A 129 -1.71 -13.93 -8.29
N LYS A 130 -1.03 -13.18 -7.43
CA LYS A 130 -0.74 -13.58 -6.04
C LYS A 130 -2.03 -13.71 -5.22
N ALA A 131 -2.93 -12.74 -5.33
CA ALA A 131 -4.22 -12.77 -4.65
C ALA A 131 -5.06 -13.97 -5.10
N LEU A 132 -5.10 -14.25 -6.40
CA LEU A 132 -5.77 -15.43 -6.96
C LEU A 132 -5.17 -16.73 -6.42
N LYS A 133 -3.84 -16.89 -6.44
CA LYS A 133 -3.18 -18.08 -5.87
C LYS A 133 -3.48 -18.26 -4.38
N ALA A 134 -3.48 -17.16 -3.61
CA ALA A 134 -3.83 -17.19 -2.19
C ALA A 134 -5.30 -17.59 -1.96
N ALA A 135 -6.22 -17.05 -2.77
CA ALA A 135 -7.64 -17.40 -2.71
C ALA A 135 -7.88 -18.87 -3.07
N THR A 136 -7.23 -19.38 -4.13
CA THR A 136 -7.27 -20.80 -4.51
C THR A 136 -6.74 -21.70 -3.39
N ALA A 137 -5.58 -21.37 -2.80
CA ALA A 137 -5.01 -22.13 -1.70
C ALA A 137 -5.94 -22.14 -0.47
N TYR A 138 -6.51 -20.99 -0.15
CA TYR A 138 -7.49 -20.85 0.93
C TYR A 138 -8.75 -21.69 0.68
N GLY A 139 -9.32 -21.66 -0.53
CA GLY A 139 -10.49 -22.47 -0.88
C GLY A 139 -10.23 -23.97 -0.78
N ILE A 140 -9.03 -24.43 -1.18
CA ILE A 140 -8.61 -25.83 -1.02
C ILE A 140 -8.51 -26.20 0.47
N GLU A 141 -7.90 -25.34 1.29
CA GLU A 141 -7.78 -25.58 2.73
C GLU A 141 -9.15 -25.61 3.42
N GLN A 142 -10.03 -24.67 3.07
CA GLN A 142 -11.39 -24.59 3.59
C GLN A 142 -12.19 -25.86 3.27
N ARG A 143 -12.08 -26.37 2.03
CA ARG A 143 -12.69 -27.66 1.65
C ARG A 143 -12.14 -28.82 2.47
N LYS A 144 -10.83 -28.89 2.70
CA LYS A 144 -10.22 -29.93 3.56
C LYS A 144 -10.79 -29.87 4.99
N ARG A 145 -10.83 -28.67 5.57
CA ARG A 145 -11.44 -28.44 6.91
C ARG A 145 -12.90 -28.88 6.92
N SER A 146 -13.65 -28.57 5.87
CA SER A 146 -15.05 -28.99 5.72
C SER A 146 -15.21 -30.50 5.83
N PHE A 147 -14.44 -31.28 5.06
CA PHE A 147 -14.51 -32.75 5.12
C PHE A 147 -14.10 -33.31 6.48
N VAL A 148 -12.99 -32.81 7.04
CA VAL A 148 -12.44 -33.30 8.31
C VAL A 148 -13.40 -33.01 9.47
N TRP A 149 -13.81 -31.75 9.65
CA TRP A 149 -14.68 -31.37 10.77
C TRP A 149 -16.09 -31.94 10.64
N SER A 150 -16.66 -31.96 9.43
CA SER A 150 -17.99 -32.56 9.22
C SER A 150 -17.98 -34.05 9.48
N GLY A 151 -16.90 -34.74 9.07
CA GLY A 151 -16.71 -36.18 9.35
C GLY A 151 -16.58 -36.47 10.84
N ILE A 152 -15.75 -35.69 11.56
CA ILE A 152 -15.59 -35.83 13.00
C ILE A 152 -16.92 -35.58 13.72
N ILE A 153 -17.59 -34.45 13.43
CA ILE A 153 -18.83 -34.06 14.11
C ILE A 153 -19.95 -35.08 13.84
N SER A 154 -20.16 -35.46 12.58
CA SER A 154 -21.17 -36.47 12.21
C SER A 154 -20.86 -37.84 12.82
N GLY A 155 -19.59 -38.27 12.82
CA GLY A 155 -19.17 -39.52 13.44
C GLY A 155 -19.37 -39.55 14.96
N VAL A 156 -19.04 -38.46 15.66
CA VAL A 156 -19.27 -38.33 17.11
C VAL A 156 -20.77 -38.32 17.41
N LEU A 157 -21.57 -37.57 16.64
CA LEU A 157 -23.03 -37.57 16.78
C LEU A 157 -23.63 -38.97 16.62
N LEU A 158 -23.18 -39.72 15.61
CA LEU A 158 -23.64 -41.08 15.36
C LEU A 158 -23.25 -42.02 16.52
N ALA A 159 -22.01 -41.94 17.00
CA ALA A 159 -21.53 -42.76 18.10
C ALA A 159 -22.29 -42.48 19.40
N VAL A 160 -22.47 -41.20 19.75
CA VAL A 160 -23.25 -40.79 20.93
C VAL A 160 -24.71 -41.22 20.80
N SER A 161 -25.31 -41.01 19.63
CA SER A 161 -26.68 -41.44 19.34
C SER A 161 -26.86 -42.94 19.57
N LEU A 162 -25.93 -43.76 19.09
CA LEU A 162 -25.98 -45.21 19.25
C LEU A 162 -25.79 -45.64 20.71
N ILE A 163 -24.85 -45.02 21.44
CA ILE A 163 -24.64 -45.31 22.86
C ILE A 163 -25.89 -44.98 23.68
N VAL A 164 -26.52 -43.82 23.41
CA VAL A 164 -27.74 -43.40 24.10
C VAL A 164 -28.89 -44.35 23.78
N THR A 165 -29.09 -44.72 22.51
CA THR A 165 -30.20 -45.61 22.15
C THR A 165 -30.03 -47.02 22.73
N LEU A 166 -28.80 -47.54 22.75
CA LEU A 166 -28.49 -48.85 23.36
C LEU A 166 -28.61 -48.82 24.89
N SER A 167 -28.09 -47.78 25.55
CA SER A 167 -28.11 -47.68 27.02
C SER A 167 -29.50 -47.44 27.60
N MET A 168 -30.36 -46.73 26.87
CA MET A 168 -31.74 -46.46 27.29
C MET A 168 -32.75 -47.50 26.77
N GLY A 169 -32.31 -48.48 25.96
CA GLY A 169 -33.18 -49.50 25.38
C GLY A 169 -34.29 -48.93 24.48
N LEU A 170 -33.97 -47.87 23.72
CA LEU A 170 -34.92 -47.17 22.85
C LEU A 170 -35.36 -48.04 21.66
N ASP A 171 -36.58 -47.80 21.17
CA ASP A 171 -37.13 -48.50 20.01
C ASP A 171 -36.23 -48.41 18.77
N ILE A 172 -36.29 -49.44 17.93
CA ILE A 172 -35.56 -49.52 16.66
C ILE A 172 -35.87 -48.31 15.78
N GLY A 173 -37.13 -47.86 15.74
CA GLY A 173 -37.54 -46.69 14.96
C GLY A 173 -36.82 -45.40 15.37
N ILE A 174 -36.67 -45.16 16.67
CA ILE A 174 -35.97 -43.98 17.20
C ILE A 174 -34.46 -44.09 16.92
N THR A 175 -33.92 -45.30 17.03
CA THR A 175 -32.51 -45.56 16.71
C THR A 175 -32.18 -45.25 15.25
N ILE A 176 -33.05 -45.66 14.31
CA ILE A 176 -32.88 -45.34 12.89
C ILE A 176 -33.00 -43.83 12.65
N ALA A 177 -34.02 -43.18 13.22
CA ALA A 177 -34.24 -41.74 13.02
C ALA A 177 -33.04 -40.90 13.50
N THR A 178 -32.51 -41.21 14.68
CA THR A 178 -31.36 -40.50 15.26
C THR A 178 -30.05 -40.76 14.52
N ALA A 179 -29.86 -41.98 13.98
CA ALA A 179 -28.75 -42.29 13.08
C ALA A 179 -28.85 -41.50 11.76
N VAL A 180 -30.04 -41.40 11.16
CA VAL A 180 -30.26 -40.60 9.93
C VAL A 180 -29.92 -39.13 10.17
N ILE A 181 -30.37 -38.53 11.27
CA ILE A 181 -30.04 -37.15 11.63
C ILE A 181 -28.51 -36.97 11.76
N SER A 182 -27.83 -37.93 12.37
CA SER A 182 -26.37 -37.90 12.53
C SER A 182 -25.64 -37.94 11.18
N VAL A 183 -26.17 -38.69 10.20
CA VAL A 183 -25.64 -38.71 8.82
C VAL A 183 -25.94 -37.39 8.10
N LEU A 184 -27.16 -36.84 8.24
CA LEU A 184 -27.55 -35.56 7.66
C LEU A 184 -26.80 -34.36 8.28
N ALA A 185 -26.24 -34.52 9.47
CA ALA A 185 -25.36 -33.52 10.08
C ALA A 185 -24.08 -33.30 9.26
N PHE A 186 -23.62 -34.30 8.49
CA PHE A 186 -22.42 -34.15 7.65
C PHE A 186 -22.60 -33.05 6.57
N PRO A 187 -23.57 -33.12 5.64
CA PRO A 187 -23.74 -32.07 4.65
C PRO A 187 -24.09 -30.73 5.29
N PHE A 188 -24.82 -30.71 6.42
CA PHE A 188 -25.13 -29.49 7.16
C PHE A 188 -23.87 -28.77 7.66
N VAL A 189 -23.06 -29.45 8.48
CA VAL A 189 -21.81 -28.91 9.00
C VAL A 189 -20.89 -28.53 7.84
N SER A 190 -20.86 -29.34 6.79
CA SER A 190 -20.02 -29.06 5.63
C SER A 190 -20.45 -27.79 4.90
N CYS A 191 -21.75 -27.51 4.77
CA CYS A 191 -22.23 -26.27 4.19
C CYS A 191 -21.89 -25.04 5.05
N LEU A 192 -21.81 -25.17 6.38
CA LEU A 192 -21.36 -24.08 7.26
C LEU A 192 -19.87 -23.75 7.05
N PHE A 193 -19.04 -24.76 6.76
CA PHE A 193 -17.62 -24.56 6.47
C PHE A 193 -17.37 -24.10 5.03
N LEU A 194 -18.12 -24.60 4.05
CA LEU A 194 -18.05 -24.16 2.65
C LEU A 194 -18.75 -22.81 2.50
N ARG A 195 -18.05 -21.70 2.80
CA ARG A 195 -18.58 -20.33 2.67
C ARG A 195 -18.68 -19.88 1.20
N ASN A 196 -19.46 -20.62 0.43
CA ASN A 196 -19.75 -20.40 -0.98
C ASN A 196 -21.23 -20.70 -1.32
N ASN A 197 -22.05 -20.81 -0.27
CA ASN A 197 -23.47 -21.14 -0.28
C ASN A 197 -24.19 -20.36 0.83
N PHE A 198 -25.53 -20.33 0.77
CA PHE A 198 -26.36 -19.49 1.64
C PHE A 198 -26.76 -20.14 2.99
N VAL A 199 -26.45 -21.42 3.22
CA VAL A 199 -26.96 -22.17 4.40
C VAL A 199 -26.52 -21.52 5.70
N GLY A 200 -25.25 -21.11 5.79
CA GLY A 200 -24.73 -20.44 6.98
C GLY A 200 -25.45 -19.12 7.28
N GLU A 201 -25.70 -18.31 6.25
CA GLU A 201 -26.43 -17.05 6.37
C GLU A 201 -27.88 -17.29 6.82
N MET A 202 -28.57 -18.23 6.17
CA MET A 202 -29.94 -18.63 6.53
C MET A 202 -30.04 -19.09 8.00
N VAL A 203 -29.11 -19.94 8.45
CA VAL A 203 -29.11 -20.45 9.84
C VAL A 203 -28.90 -19.31 10.83
N MET A 204 -27.96 -18.42 10.55
CA MET A 204 -27.69 -17.26 11.42
C MET A 204 -28.86 -16.28 11.43
N GLU A 205 -29.49 -16.04 10.28
CA GLU A 205 -30.65 -15.16 10.16
C GLU A 205 -31.85 -15.72 10.95
N VAL A 206 -32.20 -16.98 10.75
CA VAL A 206 -33.31 -17.62 11.47
C VAL A 206 -33.03 -17.69 12.97
N ALA A 207 -31.79 -18.01 13.38
CA ALA A 207 -31.40 -18.01 14.79
C ALA A 207 -31.51 -16.61 15.42
N SER A 208 -31.28 -15.55 14.63
CA SER A 208 -31.38 -14.17 15.11
C SER A 208 -32.81 -13.73 15.45
N TRP A 209 -33.84 -14.41 14.93
CA TRP A 209 -35.25 -14.14 15.29
C TRP A 209 -35.52 -14.36 16.78
N GLY A 210 -34.69 -15.18 17.43
CA GLY A 210 -34.71 -15.43 18.86
C GLY A 210 -34.33 -14.23 19.73
N VAL A 211 -33.63 -13.24 19.16
CA VAL A 211 -33.11 -12.09 19.90
C VAL A 211 -34.16 -10.98 19.95
N VAL A 212 -35.18 -11.18 20.79
CA VAL A 212 -36.28 -10.21 20.96
C VAL A 212 -35.88 -9.14 21.98
N LYS A 213 -35.99 -7.86 21.59
CA LYS A 213 -35.84 -6.73 22.52
C LYS A 213 -37.20 -6.38 23.11
N PHE A 214 -37.38 -6.60 24.41
CA PHE A 214 -38.60 -6.22 25.12
C PHE A 214 -38.60 -4.72 25.47
N PRO A 215 -39.77 -4.04 25.41
CA PRO A 215 -39.90 -2.64 25.78
C PRO A 215 -39.69 -2.42 27.28
N GLY A 216 -39.30 -1.19 27.65
CA GLY A 216 -39.17 -0.80 29.05
C GLY A 216 -40.51 -0.83 29.78
N VAL A 217 -40.50 -1.26 31.04
CA VAL A 217 -41.70 -1.30 31.89
C VAL A 217 -41.72 -0.07 32.79
N LEU A 218 -42.83 0.66 32.77
CA LEU A 218 -43.11 1.73 33.73
C LEU A 218 -43.50 1.09 35.07
N PHE A 219 -42.87 1.52 36.15
CA PHE A 219 -43.15 1.01 37.50
C PHE A 219 -43.23 2.16 38.50
N SER A 220 -44.02 1.97 39.55
CA SER A 220 -44.09 2.85 40.70
C SER A 220 -42.97 2.52 41.69
N PHE A 221 -42.43 3.54 42.37
CA PHE A 221 -41.37 3.37 43.37
C PHE A 221 -41.95 3.02 44.75
N ASP A 222 -42.73 1.95 44.79
CA ASP A 222 -43.28 1.33 46.00
C ASP A 222 -42.89 -0.15 46.04
N LEU A 223 -43.00 -0.80 47.21
CA LEU A 223 -42.65 -2.22 47.37
C LEU A 223 -43.44 -3.13 46.41
N GLY A 224 -44.71 -2.82 46.14
CA GLY A 224 -45.53 -3.53 45.16
C GLY A 224 -45.05 -3.34 43.73
N GLY A 225 -44.72 -2.09 43.35
CA GLY A 225 -44.15 -1.77 42.04
C GLY A 225 -42.78 -2.40 41.79
N ILE A 226 -41.92 -2.50 42.82
CA ILE A 226 -40.62 -3.19 42.71
C ILE A 226 -40.81 -4.71 42.52
N ALA A 227 -41.71 -5.33 43.30
CA ALA A 227 -42.01 -6.75 43.15
C ALA A 227 -42.59 -7.07 41.76
N TRP A 228 -43.49 -6.21 41.26
CA TRP A 228 -44.03 -6.28 39.90
C TRP A 228 -42.94 -6.15 38.82
N LEU A 229 -42.01 -5.19 38.97
CA LEU A 229 -40.90 -5.01 38.04
C LEU A 229 -40.00 -6.25 37.97
N ILE A 230 -39.72 -6.89 39.11
CA ILE A 230 -38.91 -8.11 39.13
C ILE A 230 -39.68 -9.24 38.43
N ALA A 231 -40.96 -9.42 38.74
CA ALA A 231 -41.79 -10.45 38.14
C ALA A 231 -41.91 -10.31 36.62
N ILE A 232 -42.17 -9.10 36.10
CA ILE A 232 -42.31 -8.86 34.67
C ILE A 232 -40.97 -9.00 33.91
N LYS A 233 -39.84 -8.62 34.53
CA LYS A 233 -38.52 -8.84 33.93
C LYS A 233 -38.17 -10.33 33.86
N LEU A 234 -38.47 -11.09 34.91
CA LEU A 234 -38.31 -12.54 34.90
C LEU A 234 -39.20 -13.17 33.82
N LEU A 235 -40.46 -12.72 33.70
CA LEU A 235 -41.36 -13.18 32.65
C LEU A 235 -40.79 -12.90 31.25
N PHE A 236 -40.36 -11.67 30.97
CA PHE A 236 -39.75 -11.32 29.68
C PHE A 236 -38.45 -12.08 29.40
N TRP A 237 -37.64 -12.33 30.43
CA TRP A 237 -36.44 -13.14 30.29
C TRP A 237 -36.79 -14.60 29.91
N VAL A 238 -37.79 -15.19 30.56
CA VAL A 238 -38.27 -16.55 30.24
C VAL A 238 -38.85 -16.60 28.82
N ILE A 239 -39.71 -15.65 28.45
CA ILE A 239 -40.30 -15.58 27.10
C ILE A 239 -39.21 -15.39 26.04
N GLY A 240 -38.26 -14.48 26.27
CA GLY A 240 -37.14 -14.27 25.35
C GLY A 240 -36.29 -15.52 25.20
N PHE A 241 -36.01 -16.22 26.30
CA PHE A 241 -35.24 -17.45 26.29
C PHE A 241 -35.95 -18.58 25.53
N THR A 242 -37.26 -18.77 25.73
CA THR A 242 -38.02 -19.81 25.03
C THR A 242 -38.14 -19.53 23.54
N ILE A 243 -38.40 -18.29 23.14
CA ILE A 243 -38.38 -17.87 21.73
C ILE A 243 -36.98 -18.07 21.14
N GLY A 244 -35.93 -17.73 21.88
CA GLY A 244 -34.54 -17.96 21.51
C GLY A 244 -34.24 -19.43 21.19
N LEU A 245 -34.61 -20.33 22.10
CA LEU A 245 -34.44 -21.78 21.89
C LEU A 245 -35.25 -22.29 20.70
N ALA A 246 -36.50 -21.82 20.54
CA ALA A 246 -37.34 -22.21 19.42
C ALA A 246 -36.75 -21.76 18.07
N ALA A 247 -36.22 -20.53 17.98
CA ALA A 247 -35.58 -20.00 16.78
C ALA A 247 -34.32 -20.78 16.42
N ILE A 248 -33.47 -21.12 17.40
CA ILE A 248 -32.27 -21.96 17.18
C ILE A 248 -32.67 -23.36 16.71
N ALA A 249 -33.66 -23.98 17.35
CA ALA A 249 -34.15 -25.30 16.95
C ALA A 249 -34.72 -25.28 15.51
N LEU A 250 -35.45 -24.24 15.15
CA LEU A 250 -35.95 -24.04 13.78
C LEU A 250 -34.80 -23.86 12.79
N ALA A 251 -33.79 -23.05 13.12
CA ALA A 251 -32.63 -22.82 12.27
C ALA A 251 -31.86 -24.13 12.00
N LEU A 252 -31.64 -24.94 13.04
CA LEU A 252 -30.96 -26.24 12.92
C LEU A 252 -31.77 -27.25 12.09
N THR A 253 -33.10 -27.30 12.28
CA THR A 253 -33.95 -28.22 11.52
C THR A 253 -34.01 -27.84 10.05
N LEU A 254 -34.21 -26.55 9.73
CA LEU A 254 -34.14 -26.04 8.35
C LEU A 254 -32.78 -26.31 7.73
N GLY A 255 -31.70 -26.06 8.48
CA GLY A 255 -30.33 -26.36 8.05
C GLY A 255 -30.14 -27.82 7.69
N LEU A 256 -30.55 -28.75 8.54
CA LEU A 256 -30.46 -30.20 8.30
C LEU A 256 -31.28 -30.67 7.10
N ILE A 257 -32.44 -30.05 6.84
CA ILE A 257 -33.32 -30.41 5.71
C ILE A 257 -32.76 -29.87 4.39
N VAL A 258 -32.28 -28.62 4.36
CA VAL A 258 -31.85 -27.94 3.14
C VAL A 258 -30.46 -28.40 2.69
N SER A 259 -29.55 -28.65 3.64
CA SER A 259 -28.15 -28.90 3.34
C SER A 259 -27.84 -30.10 2.44
N PRO A 260 -28.55 -31.25 2.53
CA PRO A 260 -28.34 -32.37 1.61
C PRO A 260 -28.54 -32.00 0.14
N PHE A 261 -29.41 -31.03 -0.16
CA PHE A 261 -29.68 -30.57 -1.52
C PHE A 261 -28.67 -29.51 -1.99
N VAL A 262 -28.20 -28.67 -1.07
CA VAL A 262 -27.24 -27.59 -1.37
C VAL A 262 -25.80 -28.12 -1.45
N TYR A 263 -25.46 -29.09 -0.61
CA TYR A 263 -24.10 -29.58 -0.44
C TYR A 263 -23.43 -30.07 -1.73
N PRO A 264 -24.08 -30.89 -2.60
CA PRO A 264 -23.47 -31.33 -3.85
C PRO A 264 -23.09 -30.16 -4.77
N TYR A 265 -23.95 -29.14 -4.84
CA TYR A 265 -23.70 -27.96 -5.66
C TYR A 265 -22.59 -27.08 -5.06
N ALA A 266 -22.65 -26.84 -3.75
CA ALA A 266 -21.62 -26.09 -3.01
C ALA A 266 -20.24 -26.75 -3.18
N LEU A 267 -20.19 -28.09 -3.11
CA LEU A 267 -18.97 -28.85 -3.29
C LEU A 267 -18.45 -28.74 -4.73
N LYS A 268 -19.32 -28.95 -5.74
CA LYS A 268 -18.95 -28.80 -7.15
C LYS A 268 -18.38 -27.41 -7.44
N LYS A 269 -19.04 -26.35 -6.94
CA LYS A 269 -18.59 -24.96 -7.07
C LYS A 269 -17.21 -24.75 -6.42
N SER A 270 -16.96 -25.35 -5.26
CA SER A 270 -15.66 -25.30 -4.58
C SER A 270 -14.54 -26.01 -5.37
N PHE A 271 -14.86 -27.08 -6.09
CA PHE A 271 -13.88 -27.74 -6.98
C PHE A 271 -13.61 -26.96 -8.26
N SER A 272 -14.65 -26.40 -8.89
CA SER A 272 -14.51 -25.70 -10.17
C SER A 272 -13.87 -24.33 -10.01
N ASN A 273 -14.22 -23.59 -8.95
CA ASN A 273 -13.78 -22.22 -8.72
C ASN A 273 -13.36 -22.04 -7.24
N PRO A 274 -12.23 -22.62 -6.82
CA PRO A 274 -11.78 -22.57 -5.43
C PRO A 274 -11.50 -21.14 -4.92
N GLU A 275 -11.20 -20.21 -5.81
CA GLU A 275 -10.99 -18.79 -5.50
C GLU A 275 -12.29 -18.03 -5.13
N LEU A 276 -13.47 -18.55 -5.50
CA LEU A 276 -14.77 -17.89 -5.26
C LEU A 276 -15.37 -18.23 -3.88
N THR A 277 -14.55 -18.19 -2.84
CA THR A 277 -15.00 -18.33 -1.44
C THR A 277 -15.19 -16.94 -0.82
N ASP A 278 -16.20 -16.75 0.04
CA ASP A 278 -16.64 -15.44 0.57
C ASP A 278 -15.61 -14.79 1.54
N ARG A 279 -14.46 -14.41 0.99
CA ARG A 279 -13.43 -13.59 1.61
C ARG A 279 -13.23 -12.24 0.91
N PHE A 280 -13.95 -11.97 -0.18
CA PHE A 280 -13.82 -10.77 -1.00
C PHE A 280 -15.18 -10.26 -1.44
#